data_AF-A0A8T3VAZ7-F1
#
_entry.id   AF-A0A8T3VAZ7-F1
#
_cell.length_a   1.000
_cell.length_b   1.000
_cell.length_c   1.000
_cell.angle_alpha   90.00
_cell.angle_beta   90.00
_cell.angle_gamma   90.00
#
_symmetry.space_group_name_H-M   'P 1'
#
loop_
_entity.id
_entity.type
_entity.pdbx_description
1 polymer ?
#
loop_
_entity_poly.entity_id
_entity_poly.type
_entity_poly.pdbx_seq_one_letter_code
_entity_poly.pdbx_strand_id
1 'polypeptide(L)'
;MDNDLIDVLNEFRNLKINYDIERFKLLSLQLENILKDYQSLMETRKEIQEKYFEIMENLNKNGLKTEIDYSRWDKLRLNENSEWKFELDELTSLKYEIDGGLELLENGEIEKMIIEEEEALTGTKLRR
;
A
#
# COMPACT_ATOMS: atom_id res chain seq x y z
N MET A 1 21.68 22.82 30.34
CA MET A 1 20.44 22.04 30.45
C MET A 1 20.73 20.92 31.44
N ASP A 2 19.80 20.60 32.34
CA ASP A 2 20.02 19.52 33.33
C ASP A 2 20.19 18.19 32.59
N ASN A 3 21.18 17.37 32.96
CA ASN A 3 21.44 16.09 32.28
C ASN A 3 20.19 15.18 32.30
N ASP A 4 19.46 15.18 33.42
CA ASP A 4 18.22 14.42 33.57
C ASP A 4 17.14 14.86 32.56
N LEU A 5 17.08 16.15 32.21
CA LEU A 5 16.12 16.66 31.23
C LEU A 5 16.49 16.21 29.80
N ILE A 6 17.78 16.14 29.49
CA ILE A 6 18.27 15.64 28.19
C ILE A 6 17.94 14.15 28.04
N ASP A 7 18.14 13.36 29.10
CA ASP A 7 17.86 11.92 29.07
C ASP A 7 16.37 11.65 28.86
N VAL A 8 15.48 12.38 29.56
CA VAL A 8 14.03 12.28 29.37
C VAL A 8 13.60 12.69 27.95
N LEU A 9 14.23 13.73 27.38
CA LEU A 9 13.96 14.14 26.01
C LEU A 9 14.37 13.07 24.99
N ASN A 10 15.52 12.44 25.20
CA ASN A 10 16.01 11.35 24.33
C ASN A 10 15.10 10.12 24.42
N GLU A 11 14.66 9.73 25.62
CA GLU A 11 13.68 8.64 25.77
C GLU A 11 12.35 8.95 25.06
N PHE A 12 11.85 10.18 25.19
CA PHE A 12 10.62 10.59 24.52
C PHE A 12 10.75 10.56 22.99
N ARG A 13 11.90 10.99 22.45
CA ARG A 13 12.20 10.91 21.00
C ARG A 13 12.22 9.46 20.52
N ASN A 14 12.92 8.59 21.25
CA ASN A 14 12.99 7.17 20.93
C ASN A 14 11.60 6.52 20.95
N LEU A 15 10.77 6.84 21.95
CA LEU A 15 9.40 6.35 22.03
C LEU A 15 8.57 6.79 20.81
N LYS A 16 8.69 8.06 20.40
CA LYS A 16 7.99 8.59 19.23
C LYS A 16 8.44 7.92 17.94
N ILE A 17 9.75 7.78 17.72
CA ILE A 17 10.32 7.12 16.54
C ILE A 17 9.84 5.67 16.47
N ASN A 18 9.91 4.93 17.58
CA ASN A 18 9.40 3.56 17.64
C ASN A 18 7.91 3.47 17.34
N TYR A 19 7.11 4.41 17.86
CA TYR A 19 5.68 4.49 17.54
C TYR A 19 5.45 4.72 16.04
N ASP A 20 6.17 5.66 15.43
CA ASP A 20 6.05 5.98 14.01
C ASP A 20 6.49 4.80 13.13
N ILE A 21 7.57 4.09 13.49
CA ILE A 21 8.01 2.85 12.83
C ILE A 21 6.90 1.80 12.84
N GLU A 22 6.35 1.48 14.02
CA GLU A 22 5.31 0.44 14.13
C GLU A 22 4.01 0.85 13.41
N ARG A 23 3.68 2.14 13.42
CA ARG A 23 2.56 2.68 12.65
C ARG A 23 2.79 2.52 11.13
N PHE A 24 3.99 2.80 10.64
CA PHE A 24 4.31 2.69 9.21
C PHE A 24 4.37 1.22 8.77
N LYS A 25 4.90 0.32 9.60
CA LYS A 25 4.83 -1.13 9.38
C LYS A 25 3.39 -1.60 9.24
N LEU A 26 2.49 -1.16 10.14
CA LEU A 26 1.07 -1.50 10.05
C LEU A 26 0.45 -1.02 8.74
N LEU A 27 0.71 0.23 8.34
CA LEU A 27 0.22 0.77 7.07
C LEU A 27 0.74 0.00 5.86
N SER A 28 2.04 -0.32 5.84
CA SER A 28 2.65 -1.12 4.77
C SER A 28 2.01 -2.50 4.66
N LEU A 29 1.75 -3.15 5.79
CA LEU A 29 1.08 -4.46 5.85
C LEU A 29 -0.37 -4.38 5.36
N GLN A 30 -1.10 -3.32 5.72
CA GLN A 30 -2.46 -3.08 5.22
C GLN A 30 -2.48 -2.88 3.71
N LEU A 31 -1.53 -2.10 3.17
CA LEU A 31 -1.37 -1.88 1.73
C LEU A 31 -1.01 -3.18 0.99
N GLU A 32 -0.11 -3.99 1.54
CA GLU A 32 0.24 -5.29 0.96
C GLU A 32 -0.96 -6.24 0.90
N ASN A 33 -1.77 -6.29 1.97
CA ASN A 33 -2.96 -7.12 2.01
C ASN A 33 -3.98 -6.72 0.94
N ILE A 34 -4.30 -5.43 0.81
CA ILE A 34 -5.27 -4.98 -0.19
C ILE A 34 -4.75 -5.20 -1.62
N LEU A 35 -3.45 -4.99 -1.87
CA LEU A 35 -2.84 -5.29 -3.17
C LEU A 35 -2.99 -6.78 -3.54
N LYS A 36 -2.79 -7.67 -2.56
CA LYS A 36 -2.99 -9.12 -2.73
C LYS A 36 -4.46 -9.48 -2.96
N ASP A 37 -5.39 -8.80 -2.29
CA ASP A 37 -6.82 -9.00 -2.50
C ASP A 37 -7.24 -8.61 -3.93
N TYR A 38 -6.74 -7.49 -4.46
CA TYR A 38 -6.96 -7.11 -5.86
C TYR A 38 -6.41 -8.15 -6.84
N GLN A 39 -5.19 -8.64 -6.64
CA GLN A 39 -4.62 -9.70 -7.50
C GLN A 39 -5.50 -10.95 -7.50
N SER A 40 -5.97 -11.37 -6.32
CA SER A 40 -6.84 -12.53 -6.16
C SER A 40 -8.21 -12.33 -6.82
N LEU A 41 -8.78 -11.12 -6.69
CA LEU A 41 -10.04 -10.73 -7.31
C LEU A 41 -9.95 -10.78 -8.84
N MET A 42 -8.87 -10.26 -9.41
CA MET A 42 -8.65 -10.24 -10.86
C MET A 42 -8.56 -11.65 -11.44
N GLU A 43 -7.81 -12.56 -10.80
CA GLU A 43 -7.72 -13.95 -11.26
C GLU A 43 -9.06 -14.68 -11.12
N THR A 44 -9.73 -14.54 -9.97
CA THR A 44 -11.04 -15.14 -9.74
C THR A 44 -12.06 -14.71 -10.80
N ARG A 45 -12.07 -13.41 -11.13
CA ARG A 45 -12.94 -12.88 -12.17
C ARG A 45 -12.64 -13.50 -13.53
N LYS A 46 -11.36 -13.58 -13.90
CA LYS A 46 -10.94 -14.16 -15.18
C LYS A 46 -11.42 -15.61 -15.30
N GLU A 47 -11.22 -16.43 -14.26
CA GLU A 47 -11.70 -17.80 -14.23
C GLU A 47 -13.23 -17.91 -14.38
N ILE A 48 -13.98 -17.07 -13.67
CA ILE A 48 -15.45 -17.04 -13.76
C ILE A 48 -15.89 -16.70 -15.18
N GLN A 49 -15.23 -15.72 -15.81
CA GLN A 49 -15.55 -15.30 -17.18
C GLN A 49 -15.26 -16.40 -18.21
N GLU A 50 -14.11 -17.06 -18.11
CA GLU A 50 -13.75 -18.19 -18.99
C GLU A 50 -14.81 -19.30 -18.90
N LYS A 51 -15.17 -19.72 -17.68
CA LYS A 51 -16.20 -20.74 -17.44
C LYS A 51 -17.58 -20.31 -17.96
N TYR A 52 -17.95 -19.05 -17.74
CA TYR A 52 -19.22 -18.51 -18.24
C TYR A 52 -19.31 -18.61 -19.76
N PHE A 53 -18.29 -18.14 -20.48
CA PHE A 53 -18.31 -18.17 -21.95
C PHE A 53 -18.27 -19.60 -22.52
N GLU A 54 -17.52 -20.50 -21.90
CA GLU A 54 -17.51 -21.92 -22.25
C GLU A 54 -18.91 -22.53 -22.13
N ILE A 55 -19.61 -22.28 -21.02
CA ILE A 55 -20.99 -22.76 -20.81
C ILE A 55 -21.92 -22.21 -21.88
N MET A 56 -21.86 -20.90 -22.14
CA MET A 56 -22.77 -20.26 -23.10
C MET A 56 -22.52 -20.75 -24.53
N GLU A 57 -21.27 -20.99 -24.91
CA GLU A 57 -20.93 -21.62 -26.20
C GLU A 57 -21.48 -23.05 -26.29
N ASN A 58 -21.35 -23.83 -25.22
CA ASN A 58 -21.88 -25.19 -25.15
C ASN A 58 -23.42 -25.21 -25.25
N LEU A 59 -24.13 -24.29 -24.58
CA LEU A 59 -25.58 -24.16 -24.70
C LEU A 59 -26.00 -23.87 -26.15
N ASN A 60 -25.31 -22.93 -26.81
CA ASN A 60 -25.55 -22.59 -28.21
C ASN A 60 -25.33 -23.79 -29.15
N LYS A 61 -24.23 -24.55 -28.96
CA LYS A 61 -23.96 -25.78 -29.72
C LYS A 61 -25.06 -26.84 -29.58
N ASN A 62 -25.74 -26.86 -28.43
CA ASN A 62 -26.84 -27.79 -28.15
C ASN A 62 -28.23 -27.23 -28.51
N GLY A 63 -28.30 -26.14 -29.29
CA GLY A 63 -29.57 -25.57 -29.78
C GLY A 63 -30.33 -24.72 -28.75
N LEU A 64 -29.77 -24.53 -27.55
CA LEU A 64 -30.29 -23.59 -26.54
C LEU A 64 -29.72 -22.21 -26.85
N LYS A 65 -30.36 -21.49 -27.77
CA LYS A 65 -29.89 -20.18 -28.24
C LYS A 65 -29.86 -19.19 -27.07
N THR A 66 -28.67 -18.73 -26.73
CA THR A 66 -28.43 -17.67 -25.76
C THR A 66 -28.03 -16.38 -26.49
N GLU A 67 -28.53 -15.24 -26.02
CA GLU A 67 -28.07 -13.94 -26.51
C GLU A 67 -26.79 -13.55 -25.76
N ILE A 68 -25.64 -13.92 -26.33
CA ILE A 68 -24.34 -13.46 -25.84
C ILE A 68 -23.99 -12.15 -26.54
N ASP A 69 -24.10 -11.03 -25.84
CA ASP A 69 -23.56 -9.76 -26.31
C ASP A 69 -22.08 -9.63 -25.90
N TYR A 70 -21.21 -10.29 -26.67
CA TYR A 70 -19.76 -10.24 -26.47
C TYR A 70 -19.22 -8.80 -26.46
N SER A 71 -19.83 -7.89 -27.23
CA SER A 71 -19.38 -6.49 -27.29
C SER A 71 -19.70 -5.73 -26.00
N ARG A 72 -20.91 -5.91 -25.45
CA ARG A 72 -21.27 -5.32 -24.16
C ARG A 72 -20.40 -5.87 -23.04
N TRP A 73 -20.13 -7.17 -23.03
CA TRP A 73 -19.26 -7.79 -22.03
C TRP A 73 -17.83 -7.28 -22.11
N ASP A 74 -17.27 -7.16 -23.31
CA ASP A 74 -15.91 -6.65 -23.49
C ASP A 74 -15.78 -5.21 -22.99
N LYS A 75 -16.78 -4.36 -23.25
CA LYS A 75 -16.83 -2.99 -22.72
C LYS A 75 -16.88 -2.94 -21.20
N LEU A 76 -17.73 -3.74 -20.56
CA LEU A 76 -17.82 -3.80 -19.10
C LEU A 76 -16.49 -4.27 -18.49
N ARG A 77 -15.89 -5.30 -19.08
CA ARG A 77 -14.58 -5.82 -18.66
C ARG A 77 -13.48 -4.76 -18.77
N LEU A 78 -13.42 -4.03 -19.87
CA LEU A 78 -12.42 -2.98 -20.07
C LEU A 78 -12.58 -1.84 -19.06
N ASN A 79 -13.82 -1.43 -18.79
CA ASN A 79 -14.10 -0.37 -17.81
C ASN A 79 -13.67 -0.81 -16.39
N GLU A 80 -14.10 -1.97 -15.94
CA GLU A 80 -13.77 -2.46 -14.60
C GLU A 80 -12.26 -2.72 -14.43
N ASN A 81 -11.60 -3.27 -15.45
CA ASN A 81 -10.14 -3.44 -15.41
C ASN A 81 -9.42 -2.09 -15.34
N SER A 82 -9.97 -1.04 -15.94
CA SER A 82 -9.37 0.30 -15.88
C SER A 82 -9.50 0.94 -14.50
N GLU A 83 -10.65 0.76 -13.84
CA GLU A 83 -10.89 1.24 -12.47
C GLU A 83 -9.96 0.52 -11.49
N TRP A 84 -9.89 -0.82 -11.55
CA TRP A 84 -9.01 -1.59 -10.66
C TRP A 84 -7.53 -1.31 -10.91
N LYS A 85 -7.14 -1.07 -12.17
CA LYS A 85 -5.76 -0.70 -12.48
C LYS A 85 -5.41 0.65 -11.87
N PHE A 86 -6.31 1.62 -11.94
CA PHE A 86 -6.12 2.92 -11.31
C PHE A 86 -5.93 2.79 -9.79
N GLU A 87 -6.80 2.05 -9.12
CA GLU A 87 -6.71 1.80 -7.68
C GLU A 87 -5.42 1.06 -7.30
N LEU A 88 -5.02 0.05 -8.08
CA LEU A 88 -3.75 -0.67 -7.89
C LEU A 88 -2.53 0.25 -8.05
N ASP A 89 -2.53 1.12 -9.05
CA ASP A 89 -1.44 2.06 -9.30
C ASP A 89 -1.33 3.06 -8.13
N GLU A 90 -2.46 3.59 -7.64
CA GLU A 90 -2.48 4.48 -6.45
C GLU A 90 -1.98 3.77 -5.19
N LEU A 91 -2.50 2.57 -4.89
CA LEU A 91 -2.09 1.80 -3.71
C LEU A 91 -0.61 1.40 -3.76
N THR A 92 -0.11 1.07 -4.94
CA THR A 92 1.31 0.75 -5.14
C THR A 92 2.18 1.97 -4.91
N SER A 93 1.78 3.14 -5.42
CA SER A 93 2.49 4.41 -5.18
C SER A 93 2.54 4.74 -3.69
N LEU A 94 1.40 4.65 -2.99
CA LEU A 94 1.32 4.90 -1.55
C LEU A 94 2.20 3.92 -0.76
N LYS A 95 2.23 2.64 -1.17
CA LYS A 95 3.10 1.65 -0.53
C LYS A 95 4.58 2.00 -0.70
N TYR A 96 4.98 2.41 -1.90
CA TYR A 96 6.35 2.85 -2.15
C TYR A 96 6.76 4.03 -1.26
N GLU A 97 5.87 5.01 -1.10
CA GLU A 97 6.11 6.16 -0.21
C GLU A 97 6.21 5.76 1.27
N ILE A 98 5.31 4.89 1.74
CA ILE A 98 5.33 4.39 3.12
C ILE A 98 6.59 3.56 3.40
N ASP A 99 6.96 2.66 2.49
CA ASP A 99 8.14 1.82 2.64
C ASP A 99 9.42 2.67 2.64
N GLY A 100 9.49 3.69 1.78
CA GLY A 100 10.61 4.64 1.79
C GLY A 100 10.68 5.44 3.09
N GLY A 101 9.55 5.91 3.61
CA GLY A 101 9.49 6.60 4.90
C GLY A 101 9.90 5.69 6.07
N LEU A 102 9.52 4.41 6.02
CA LEU A 102 9.93 3.41 7.01
C LEU A 102 11.45 3.17 6.96
N GLU A 103 12.05 3.07 5.77
CA GLU A 103 13.49 2.91 5.62
C GLU A 103 14.27 4.08 6.26
N LEU A 104 13.81 5.32 6.07
CA LEU A 104 14.40 6.52 6.67
C LEU A 104 14.27 6.57 8.20
N LEU A 105 13.22 5.95 8.75
CA LEU A 105 13.05 5.83 10.20
C LEU A 105 13.96 4.73 10.76
N GLU A 106 14.00 3.56 10.12
CA GLU A 106 14.77 2.40 10.59
C GLU A 106 16.29 2.60 10.47
N ASN A 107 16.75 3.35 9.47
CA ASN A 107 18.18 3.67 9.30
C ASN A 107 18.66 4.83 10.20
N GLY A 108 17.75 5.42 10.98
CA GLY A 108 18.02 6.54 11.90
C GLY A 108 18.35 7.87 11.20
N GLU A 109 18.04 8.03 9.92
CA GLU A 109 18.25 9.30 9.20
C GLU A 109 17.31 10.38 9.73
N ILE A 110 16.05 10.04 10.02
CA ILE A 110 15.10 10.99 10.64
C ILE A 110 15.58 11.43 12.03
N GLU A 111 16.12 10.52 12.84
CA GLU A 111 16.66 10.86 14.15
C GLU A 111 17.84 11.84 14.05
N LYS A 112 18.75 11.61 13.10
CA LYS A 112 19.87 12.52 12.83
C LYS A 112 19.37 13.90 12.40
N MET A 113 18.40 13.96 11.48
CA MET A 113 17.84 15.23 11.02
C MET A 113 17.21 16.03 12.17
N ILE A 114 16.47 15.38 13.07
CA ILE A 114 15.86 16.03 14.24
C ILE A 114 16.96 16.60 15.15
N ILE A 115 17.99 15.82 15.46
CA ILE A 115 19.10 16.26 16.32
C ILE A 115 19.85 17.44 15.68
N GLU A 116 20.17 17.35 14.39
CA GLU A 116 20.88 18.41 13.65
C GLU A 116 20.08 19.73 13.62
N GLU A 117 18.76 19.67 13.42
CA GLU A 117 17.89 20.85 13.43
C GLU A 117 17.83 21.48 14.83
N GLU A 118 17.71 20.68 15.88
CA GLU A 118 17.70 21.18 17.26
C GLU A 118 19.05 21.76 17.68
N GLU A 119 20.17 21.16 17.27
CA GLU A 119 21.50 21.72 17.49
C GLU A 119 21.67 23.07 16.77
N ALA A 120 21.15 23.20 15.54
CA ALA A 120 21.18 24.45 14.78
C ALA A 120 20.34 25.56 15.43
N LEU A 121 19.18 25.23 16.01
CA LEU A 121 18.30 26.18 16.69
C LEU A 121 18.81 26.59 18.07
N THR A 122 19.46 25.70 18.80
CA THR A 122 19.88 25.91 20.19
C THR A 122 21.35 26.30 20.36
N GLY A 123 22.18 26.15 19.32
CA GLY A 123 23.63 26.38 19.36
C GLY A 123 24.37 25.46 20.33
N THR A 124 23.72 24.41 20.83
CA THR A 124 24.23 23.50 21.86
C THR A 124 24.36 22.11 21.27
N LYS A 125 25.54 21.49 21.37
CA LYS A 125 25.71 20.10 20.96
C LYS A 125 24.95 19.16 21.91
N LEU A 126 23.94 18.48 21.39
CA LEU A 126 23.21 17.46 22.12
C LEU A 126 24.03 16.17 22.00
N ARG A 127 24.68 15.76 23.10
CA ARG A 127 25.45 14.51 23.10
C ARG A 127 24.48 13.32 22.97
N ARG A 128 24.89 12.34 22.15
CA ARG A 128 24.36 10.98 22.19
C ARG A 128 24.59 10.32 23.53
#